data_AF-A0A7S1A980-F1
#
_entry.id   AF-A0A7S1A980-F1
#
_cell.length_a   1.000
_cell.length_b   1.000
_cell.length_c   1.000
_cell.angle_alpha   90.00
_cell.angle_beta   90.00
_cell.angle_gamma   90.00
#
_symmetry.space_group_name_H-M   'P 1'
#
loop_
_entity.id
_entity.type
_entity.pdbx_description
1 polymer ?
#
loop_
_entity_poly.entity_id
_entity_poly.type
_entity_poly.pdbx_seq_one_letter_code
_entity_poly.pdbx_strand_id
1 'polypeptide(L)'
;AILKYGRATASVAIAEASRTLKNNVYEEFESELVTLVTQGLLRAVAPYASVPAAVPVEDASNPEVPEEDDDGADGNPPKRRKPQQVKVNTKNTVYTYNRRTFNLCLCKNLLVRLVEERVNSHAAQVLAALLKGVSPSERNDRVNVDYLNLAKIEEFMKISGSVPAGLDQEKAREKLRKVLELLSAHKDGIVRKRVVQVGRLQAVMDKGKGKGTEQAEWAVEWYAARNIMLSSIKSQLIRDQFGLTGHRIFNLLSEKNPPQKLEEKDILHACMVPLNEGREILNGMCRAHVVNWQELPKSSTGPYTGAFWMYYVDHKRVELMMLQGVLQSLLNLRVRFRVESRKTAPLESRVSSLTSAERVRLQSGRRMEDILERSFLVLDSVLLVFKHF
;
A
#
# COMPACT_ATOMS: atom_id res chain seq x y z
N ALA A 1 -19.50 19.49 -16.48
CA ALA A 1 -20.10 19.07 -15.20
C ALA A 1 -19.28 17.91 -14.62
N ILE A 2 -18.02 18.20 -14.30
CA ILE A 2 -16.97 17.21 -14.03
C ILE A 2 -17.04 16.82 -12.56
N LEU A 3 -17.35 15.54 -12.29
CA LEU A 3 -17.03 14.78 -11.08
C LEU A 3 -16.91 15.60 -9.78
N LYS A 4 -17.93 16.37 -9.38
CA LYS A 4 -17.97 16.90 -8.01
C LYS A 4 -18.02 15.67 -7.09
N TYR A 5 -16.95 15.45 -6.33
CA TYR A 5 -16.77 14.37 -5.35
C TYR A 5 -16.53 12.95 -5.90
N GLY A 6 -16.02 12.79 -7.13
CA GLY A 6 -15.63 11.47 -7.66
C GLY A 6 -16.81 10.52 -7.90
N ARG A 7 -17.99 11.10 -8.22
CA ARG A 7 -19.20 10.38 -8.60
C ARG A 7 -19.51 10.61 -10.07
N ALA A 8 -19.77 9.54 -10.82
CA ALA A 8 -20.18 9.60 -12.22
C ALA A 8 -21.43 8.76 -12.44
N THR A 9 -22.38 9.24 -13.24
CA THR A 9 -23.41 8.36 -13.80
C THR A 9 -22.76 7.45 -14.84
N ALA A 10 -23.35 6.27 -15.07
CA ALA A 10 -22.91 5.35 -16.13
C ALA A 10 -22.74 6.09 -17.47
N SER A 11 -23.74 6.90 -17.85
CA SER A 11 -23.75 7.68 -19.08
C SER A 11 -22.60 8.67 -19.20
N VAL A 12 -22.23 9.36 -18.11
CA VAL A 12 -21.12 10.33 -18.11
C VAL A 12 -19.77 9.62 -18.13
N ALA A 13 -19.63 8.52 -17.39
CA ALA A 13 -18.41 7.71 -17.41
C ALA A 13 -18.14 7.15 -18.81
N ILE A 14 -19.17 6.60 -19.46
CA ILE A 14 -19.08 6.09 -20.83
C ILE A 14 -18.78 7.22 -21.81
N ALA A 15 -19.47 8.36 -21.72
CA ALA A 15 -19.23 9.49 -22.62
C ALA A 15 -17.80 10.07 -22.52
N GLU A 16 -17.24 10.20 -21.31
CA GLU A 16 -15.86 10.65 -21.14
C GLU A 16 -14.85 9.59 -21.59
N ALA A 17 -15.11 8.30 -21.33
CA ALA A 17 -14.24 7.21 -21.80
C ALA A 17 -14.21 7.13 -23.34
N SER A 18 -15.36 7.28 -24.00
CA SER A 18 -15.43 7.36 -25.47
C SER A 18 -14.69 8.59 -26.00
N ARG A 19 -14.69 9.70 -25.26
CA ARG A 19 -13.96 10.93 -25.63
C ARG A 19 -12.45 10.76 -25.56
N THR A 20 -11.94 10.06 -24.54
CA THR A 20 -10.49 9.86 -24.35
C THR A 20 -9.92 8.78 -25.25
N LEU A 21 -10.66 7.68 -25.46
CA LEU A 21 -10.15 6.52 -26.19
C LEU A 21 -10.39 6.58 -27.70
N LYS A 22 -11.09 7.60 -28.21
CA LYS A 22 -11.37 7.86 -29.65
C LYS A 22 -11.96 6.65 -30.42
N ASN A 23 -12.38 5.59 -29.72
CA ASN A 23 -12.91 4.36 -30.28
C ASN A 23 -14.34 4.11 -29.78
N ASN A 24 -15.22 3.79 -30.71
CA ASN A 24 -16.67 3.73 -30.54
C ASN A 24 -17.14 2.30 -30.23
N VAL A 25 -16.67 1.69 -29.14
CA VAL A 25 -17.14 0.35 -28.74
C VAL A 25 -17.86 0.41 -27.40
N TYR A 26 -19.12 0.86 -27.44
CA TYR A 26 -19.98 1.01 -26.26
C TYR A 26 -20.19 -0.31 -25.50
N GLU A 27 -20.23 -1.46 -26.18
CA GLU A 27 -20.48 -2.77 -25.57
C GLU A 27 -19.29 -3.29 -24.75
N GLU A 28 -18.06 -3.03 -25.20
CA GLU A 28 -16.84 -3.38 -24.45
C GLU A 28 -16.79 -2.60 -23.13
N PHE A 29 -17.18 -1.32 -23.13
CA PHE A 29 -17.18 -0.50 -21.91
C PHE A 29 -18.20 -0.94 -20.87
N GLU A 30 -19.39 -1.40 -21.25
CA GLU A 30 -20.35 -1.93 -20.28
C GLU A 30 -19.80 -3.20 -19.63
N SER A 31 -19.15 -4.07 -20.41
CA SER A 31 -18.50 -5.27 -19.89
C SER A 31 -17.33 -4.95 -18.93
N GLU A 32 -16.55 -3.91 -19.23
CA GLU A 32 -15.47 -3.42 -18.37
C GLU A 32 -16.01 -2.75 -17.11
N LEU A 33 -17.08 -1.96 -17.19
CA LEU A 33 -17.74 -1.36 -16.03
C LEU A 33 -18.26 -2.43 -15.07
N VAL A 34 -18.88 -3.48 -15.60
CA VAL A 34 -19.28 -4.64 -14.80
C VAL A 34 -18.06 -5.30 -14.17
N THR A 35 -16.97 -5.46 -14.92
CA THR A 35 -15.71 -6.02 -14.41
C THR A 35 -15.09 -5.17 -13.30
N LEU A 36 -15.12 -3.84 -13.40
CA LEU A 36 -14.61 -2.92 -12.37
C LEU A 36 -15.49 -2.94 -11.12
N VAL A 37 -16.80 -3.14 -11.27
CA VAL A 37 -17.73 -3.31 -10.15
C VAL A 37 -17.53 -4.67 -9.48
N THR A 38 -17.36 -5.76 -10.24
CA THR A 38 -17.09 -7.10 -9.67
C THR A 38 -15.74 -7.17 -8.97
N GLN A 39 -14.72 -6.47 -9.48
CA GLN A 39 -13.43 -6.29 -8.82
C GLN A 39 -13.50 -5.36 -7.59
N GLY A 40 -14.65 -4.71 -7.35
CA GLY A 40 -14.87 -3.83 -6.21
C GLY A 40 -14.14 -2.49 -6.29
N LEU A 41 -13.63 -2.12 -7.47
CA LEU A 41 -13.00 -0.82 -7.74
C LEU A 41 -14.05 0.29 -7.86
N LEU A 42 -15.23 -0.05 -8.38
CA LEU A 42 -16.39 0.84 -8.44
C LEU A 42 -17.49 0.33 -7.51
N ARG A 43 -18.09 1.25 -6.77
CA ARG A 43 -19.26 1.01 -5.93
C ARG A 43 -20.46 1.76 -6.50
N ALA A 44 -21.53 1.03 -6.78
CA ALA A 44 -22.83 1.62 -7.06
C ALA A 44 -23.37 2.31 -5.79
N VAL A 45 -23.67 3.59 -5.91
CA VAL A 45 -24.27 4.42 -4.86
C VAL A 45 -25.61 4.90 -5.39
N ALA A 46 -26.61 4.95 -4.51
CA ALA A 46 -27.90 5.52 -4.87
C ALA A 46 -27.70 6.95 -5.41
N PRO A 47 -28.34 7.33 -6.53
CA PRO A 47 -28.42 8.74 -6.89
C PRO A 47 -28.99 9.48 -5.69
N TYR A 48 -28.43 10.65 -5.34
CA TYR A 48 -28.92 11.44 -4.21
C TYR A 48 -30.45 11.53 -4.31
N ALA A 49 -31.17 10.85 -3.41
CA ALA A 49 -32.36 11.50 -2.87
C ALA A 49 -31.79 12.74 -2.21
N SER A 50 -32.22 13.92 -2.68
CA SER A 50 -32.08 15.13 -1.88
C SER A 50 -32.56 14.77 -0.49
N VAL A 51 -31.63 14.68 0.47
CA VAL A 51 -32.01 14.70 1.88
C VAL A 51 -32.78 16.02 1.99
N PRO A 52 -34.11 16.03 2.22
CA PRO A 52 -34.78 17.29 2.50
C PRO A 52 -34.02 17.89 3.68
N ALA A 53 -33.66 19.16 3.55
CA ALA A 53 -32.98 19.91 4.59
C ALA A 53 -33.62 19.55 5.93
N ALA A 54 -32.81 19.04 6.87
CA ALA A 54 -33.26 18.79 8.21
C ALA A 54 -33.88 20.08 8.73
N VAL A 55 -35.20 20.09 8.88
CA VAL A 55 -35.92 21.10 9.63
C VAL A 55 -35.32 21.07 11.04
N PRO A 56 -34.91 22.21 11.62
CA PRO A 56 -34.47 22.22 13.00
C PRO A 56 -35.66 21.79 13.86
N VAL A 57 -35.51 20.68 14.58
CA VAL A 57 -36.46 20.27 15.60
C VAL A 57 -36.23 21.21 16.79
N GLU A 58 -37.16 22.14 16.96
CA GLU A 58 -37.30 22.94 18.18
C GLU A 58 -37.70 22.05 19.36
N ASP A 59 -37.27 22.51 20.54
CA ASP A 59 -37.38 21.90 21.86
C ASP A 59 -38.75 21.30 22.21
N ALA A 60 -38.72 20.14 22.87
CA ALA A 60 -39.68 19.80 23.92
C ALA A 60 -39.13 18.69 24.82
N SER A 61 -38.69 19.11 26.01
CA SER A 61 -38.95 18.49 27.32
C SER A 61 -38.72 16.97 27.52
N ASN A 62 -37.72 16.67 28.33
CA ASN A 62 -37.75 15.61 29.36
C ASN A 62 -39.10 15.63 30.11
N PRO A 63 -39.63 14.48 30.60
CA PRO A 63 -38.99 13.86 31.75
C PRO A 63 -39.12 12.32 31.88
N GLU A 64 -38.41 11.82 32.90
CA GLU A 64 -38.69 10.65 33.74
C GLU A 64 -38.21 9.24 33.31
N VAL A 65 -37.25 8.80 34.12
CA VAL A 65 -36.82 7.43 34.41
C VAL A 65 -37.92 6.74 35.23
N PRO A 66 -38.12 5.42 35.03
CA PRO A 66 -37.94 4.52 36.15
C PRO A 66 -37.06 3.31 35.81
N GLU A 67 -36.16 2.99 36.75
CA GLU A 67 -35.58 1.66 36.92
C GLU A 67 -36.68 0.68 37.37
N GLU A 68 -36.62 -0.56 36.89
CA GLU A 68 -36.73 -1.77 37.73
C GLU A 68 -36.50 -3.03 36.88
N ASP A 69 -36.01 -4.05 37.59
CA ASP A 69 -35.42 -5.30 37.16
C ASP A 69 -36.38 -6.30 36.47
N ASP A 70 -35.78 -7.30 35.79
CA ASP A 70 -35.96 -8.74 36.08
C ASP A 70 -36.11 -9.68 34.85
N ASP A 71 -35.39 -10.80 34.96
CA ASP A 71 -35.55 -12.15 34.40
C ASP A 71 -35.72 -12.46 32.88
N GLY A 72 -34.70 -13.18 32.37
CA GLY A 72 -34.79 -14.52 31.77
C GLY A 72 -35.71 -14.79 30.57
N ALA A 73 -35.12 -15.11 29.40
CA ALA A 73 -35.43 -16.32 28.61
C ALA A 73 -34.73 -16.36 27.24
N ASP A 74 -34.45 -17.59 26.81
CA ASP A 74 -33.90 -18.06 25.54
C ASP A 74 -34.37 -17.33 24.27
N GLY A 75 -33.39 -16.99 23.40
CA GLY A 75 -33.64 -16.40 22.09
C GLY A 75 -32.54 -16.69 21.08
N ASN A 76 -32.70 -17.80 20.36
CA ASN A 76 -31.94 -18.29 19.18
C ASN A 76 -31.32 -17.17 18.29
N PRO A 77 -30.05 -17.25 17.85
CA PRO A 77 -29.45 -16.20 17.01
C PRO A 77 -30.12 -16.12 15.62
N PRO A 78 -30.32 -14.90 15.08
CA PRO A 78 -31.02 -14.72 13.82
C PRO A 78 -30.21 -15.29 12.64
N LYS A 79 -30.85 -16.15 11.86
CA LYS A 79 -30.35 -16.69 10.59
C LYS A 79 -29.85 -15.55 9.69
N ARG A 80 -28.54 -15.57 9.39
CA ARG A 80 -27.90 -14.74 8.37
C ARG A 80 -28.69 -14.82 7.06
N ARG A 81 -29.37 -13.72 6.70
CA ARG A 81 -29.89 -13.48 5.34
C ARG A 81 -28.72 -13.55 4.35
N LYS A 82 -28.82 -14.45 3.36
CA LYS A 82 -27.92 -14.48 2.21
C LYS A 82 -28.02 -13.12 1.48
N PRO A 83 -26.91 -12.54 0.98
CA PRO A 83 -26.96 -11.32 0.21
C PRO A 83 -27.78 -11.55 -1.06
N GLN A 84 -28.93 -10.88 -1.17
CA GLN A 84 -29.69 -10.80 -2.40
C GLN A 84 -28.82 -10.09 -3.45
N GLN A 85 -28.60 -10.76 -4.57
CA GLN A 85 -28.03 -10.14 -5.76
C GLN A 85 -29.01 -9.05 -6.23
N VAL A 86 -28.70 -7.80 -5.92
CA VAL A 86 -29.45 -6.64 -6.41
C VAL A 86 -29.27 -6.61 -7.93
N LYS A 87 -30.34 -6.85 -8.69
CA LYS A 87 -30.39 -6.53 -10.12
C LYS A 87 -30.29 -5.01 -10.24
N VAL A 88 -29.07 -4.52 -10.46
CA VAL A 88 -28.78 -3.09 -10.58
C VAL A 88 -29.35 -2.59 -11.91
N ASN A 89 -30.36 -1.72 -11.84
CA ASN A 89 -30.89 -1.03 -13.01
C ASN A 89 -29.84 -0.02 -13.50
N THR A 90 -29.11 -0.36 -14.56
CA THR A 90 -27.87 0.31 -14.99
C THR A 90 -28.06 1.76 -15.42
N LYS A 91 -29.25 2.15 -15.88
CA LYS A 91 -29.48 3.45 -16.52
C LYS A 91 -29.36 4.67 -15.58
N ASN A 92 -29.67 4.51 -14.29
CA ASN A 92 -29.62 5.61 -13.29
C ASN A 92 -28.65 5.35 -12.13
N THR A 93 -27.75 4.38 -12.27
CA THR A 93 -26.79 4.06 -11.22
C THR A 93 -25.64 5.08 -11.21
N VAL A 94 -25.36 5.65 -10.03
CA VAL A 94 -24.21 6.52 -9.82
C VAL A 94 -23.07 5.67 -9.29
N TYR A 95 -21.94 5.69 -9.98
CA TYR A 95 -20.73 4.98 -9.55
C TYR A 95 -19.81 5.92 -8.78
N THR A 96 -19.19 5.38 -7.75
CA THR A 96 -18.13 6.02 -6.98
C THR A 96 -16.94 5.08 -6.90
N TYR A 97 -15.72 5.59 -6.98
CA TYR A 97 -14.54 4.75 -6.87
C TYR A 97 -14.30 4.35 -5.41
N ASN A 98 -14.00 3.07 -5.18
CA ASN A 98 -13.64 2.57 -3.87
C ASN A 98 -12.16 2.81 -3.60
N ARG A 99 -11.86 3.85 -2.82
CA ARG A 99 -10.50 4.22 -2.42
C ARG A 99 -9.72 3.05 -1.79
N ARG A 100 -10.38 2.19 -1.00
CA ARG A 100 -9.72 1.08 -0.30
C ARG A 100 -9.23 0.02 -1.27
N THR A 101 -10.11 -0.43 -2.17
CA THR A 101 -9.76 -1.42 -3.19
C THR A 101 -8.67 -0.89 -4.12
N PHE A 102 -8.77 0.38 -4.50
CA PHE A 102 -7.78 1.03 -5.35
C PHE A 102 -6.40 1.13 -4.67
N ASN A 103 -6.34 1.61 -3.42
CA ASN A 103 -5.10 1.67 -2.67
C ASN A 103 -4.48 0.28 -2.46
N LEU A 104 -5.31 -0.73 -2.17
CA LEU A 104 -4.87 -2.12 -2.06
C LEU A 104 -4.26 -2.62 -3.37
N CYS A 105 -4.87 -2.31 -4.52
CA CYS A 105 -4.33 -2.66 -5.84
C CYS A 105 -2.96 -1.99 -6.08
N LEU A 106 -2.82 -0.71 -5.73
CA LEU A 106 -1.53 -0.02 -5.82
C LEU A 106 -0.47 -0.65 -4.91
N CYS A 107 -0.81 -0.98 -3.65
CA CYS A 107 0.11 -1.69 -2.74
C CYS A 107 0.52 -3.05 -3.31
N LYS A 108 -0.40 -3.81 -3.91
CA LYS A 108 -0.09 -5.09 -4.56
C LYS A 108 0.93 -4.91 -5.68
N ASN A 109 0.75 -3.91 -6.54
CA ASN A 109 1.66 -3.64 -7.65
C ASN A 109 3.06 -3.22 -7.15
N LEU A 110 3.12 -2.39 -6.10
CA LEU A 110 4.39 -2.01 -5.48
C LEU A 110 5.11 -3.23 -4.88
N LEU A 111 4.38 -4.12 -4.21
CA LEU A 111 4.96 -5.34 -3.66
C LEU A 111 5.49 -6.28 -4.75
N VAL A 112 4.79 -6.41 -5.87
CA VAL A 112 5.23 -7.21 -7.02
C VAL A 112 6.55 -6.67 -7.57
N ARG A 113 6.65 -5.35 -7.77
CA ARG A 113 7.90 -4.71 -8.23
C ARG A 113 9.05 -4.90 -7.24
N LEU A 114 8.78 -4.78 -5.95
CA LEU A 114 9.78 -5.01 -4.92
C LEU A 114 10.36 -6.44 -5.00
N VAL A 115 9.52 -7.44 -5.20
CA VAL A 115 9.96 -8.84 -5.33
C VAL A 115 10.65 -9.12 -6.66
N GLU A 116 10.25 -8.43 -7.72
CA GLU A 116 10.95 -8.47 -9.01
C GLU A 116 12.40 -7.98 -8.89
N GLU A 117 12.62 -6.87 -8.19
CA GLU A 117 13.95 -6.29 -7.97
C GLU A 117 14.83 -7.12 -7.03
N ARG A 118 14.23 -7.75 -6.00
CA ARG A 118 14.99 -8.47 -4.96
C ARG A 118 15.24 -9.94 -5.27
N VAL A 119 14.31 -10.60 -5.95
CA VAL A 119 14.34 -12.06 -6.15
C VAL A 119 14.48 -12.39 -7.63
N ASN A 120 13.39 -12.29 -8.39
CA ASN A 120 13.35 -12.44 -9.84
C ASN A 120 11.94 -12.09 -10.39
N SER A 121 11.87 -11.88 -11.71
CA SER A 121 10.60 -11.57 -12.40
C SER A 121 9.58 -12.73 -12.30
N HIS A 122 10.04 -13.99 -12.28
CA HIS A 122 9.11 -15.13 -12.15
C HIS A 122 8.45 -15.22 -10.77
N ALA A 123 9.18 -14.96 -9.68
CA ALA A 123 8.63 -14.89 -8.33
C ALA A 123 7.66 -13.72 -8.18
N ALA A 124 7.92 -12.60 -8.85
CA ALA A 124 6.99 -11.48 -8.91
C ALA A 124 5.65 -11.89 -9.57
N GLN A 125 5.68 -12.67 -10.65
CA GLN A 125 4.48 -13.22 -11.29
C GLN A 125 3.73 -14.20 -10.38
N VAL A 126 4.46 -15.10 -9.70
CA VAL A 126 3.86 -16.03 -8.72
C VAL A 126 3.21 -15.27 -7.57
N LEU A 127 3.88 -14.23 -7.07
CA LEU A 127 3.34 -13.37 -6.03
C LEU A 127 2.12 -12.58 -6.51
N ALA A 128 2.13 -12.08 -7.74
CA ALA A 128 0.98 -11.40 -8.34
C ALA A 128 -0.25 -12.33 -8.41
N ALA A 129 -0.06 -13.61 -8.72
CA ALA A 129 -1.11 -14.62 -8.66
C ALA A 129 -1.61 -14.85 -7.22
N LEU A 130 -0.71 -14.96 -6.25
CA LEU A 130 -1.07 -15.08 -4.83
C LEU A 130 -1.85 -13.86 -4.30
N LEU A 131 -1.47 -12.66 -4.75
CA LEU A 131 -2.13 -11.40 -4.37
C LEU A 131 -3.55 -11.26 -4.92
N LYS A 132 -3.99 -12.11 -5.87
CA LYS A 132 -5.40 -12.19 -6.26
C LYS A 132 -6.28 -12.76 -5.13
N GLY A 133 -5.71 -13.61 -4.26
CA GLY A 133 -6.37 -14.11 -3.04
C GLY A 133 -6.44 -13.10 -1.89
N VAL A 134 -5.99 -11.86 -2.11
CA VAL A 134 -6.02 -10.80 -1.11
C VAL A 134 -7.16 -9.84 -1.42
N SER A 135 -8.15 -9.71 -0.55
CA SER A 135 -9.34 -8.87 -0.78
C SER A 135 -9.55 -7.85 0.35
N PRO A 136 -10.12 -6.66 0.06
CA PRO A 136 -10.42 -5.69 1.10
C PRO A 136 -11.57 -6.21 1.99
N SER A 137 -11.43 -6.11 3.32
CA SER A 137 -12.53 -6.47 4.23
C SER A 137 -13.58 -5.35 4.28
N GLU A 138 -14.87 -5.71 4.30
CA GLU A 138 -15.96 -4.72 4.29
C GLU A 138 -16.15 -4.01 5.64
N ARG A 139 -15.84 -4.70 6.74
CA ARG A 139 -16.19 -4.24 8.11
C ARG A 139 -15.06 -3.51 8.84
N ASN A 140 -13.81 -3.80 8.51
CA ASN A 140 -12.62 -3.22 9.15
C ASN A 140 -11.59 -2.82 8.10
N ASP A 141 -10.65 -1.93 8.45
CA ASP A 141 -9.47 -1.58 7.63
C ASP A 141 -8.45 -2.74 7.54
N ARG A 142 -8.91 -3.98 7.75
CA ARG A 142 -8.14 -5.20 7.64
C ARG A 142 -8.26 -5.77 6.24
N VAL A 143 -7.24 -6.49 5.82
CA VAL A 143 -7.18 -7.16 4.54
C VAL A 143 -7.42 -8.65 4.77
N ASN A 144 -8.34 -9.24 4.00
CA ASN A 144 -8.57 -10.67 4.02
C ASN A 144 -7.53 -11.34 3.12
N VAL A 145 -6.92 -12.41 3.63
CA VAL A 145 -5.91 -13.19 2.91
C VAL A 145 -6.39 -14.63 2.82
N ASP A 146 -6.58 -15.10 1.61
CA ASP A 146 -6.96 -16.49 1.34
C ASP A 146 -5.73 -17.37 1.13
N TYR A 147 -5.78 -18.58 1.67
CA TYR A 147 -4.81 -19.63 1.39
C TYR A 147 -5.15 -20.30 0.05
N LEU A 148 -4.15 -20.37 -0.84
CA LEU A 148 -4.31 -20.87 -2.20
C LEU A 148 -3.53 -22.17 -2.40
N ASN A 149 -4.20 -23.15 -3.01
CA ASN A 149 -3.61 -24.38 -3.50
C ASN A 149 -2.85 -24.14 -4.81
N LEU A 150 -1.88 -25.01 -5.11
CA LEU A 150 -1.07 -24.96 -6.34
C LEU A 150 -1.94 -24.85 -7.61
N ALA A 151 -3.02 -25.63 -7.69
CA ALA A 151 -3.94 -25.62 -8.83
C ALA A 151 -4.61 -24.26 -9.06
N LYS A 152 -5.02 -23.57 -7.97
CA LYS A 152 -5.62 -22.22 -8.07
C LYS A 152 -4.59 -21.17 -8.47
N ILE A 153 -3.35 -21.31 -7.98
CA ILE A 153 -2.25 -20.41 -8.35
C ILE A 153 -1.93 -20.54 -9.84
N GLU A 154 -1.87 -21.77 -10.36
CA GLU A 154 -1.69 -22.04 -11.79
C GLU A 154 -2.79 -21.43 -12.65
N GLU A 155 -4.05 -21.57 -12.23
CA GLU A 155 -5.20 -20.96 -12.92
C GLU A 155 -5.04 -19.43 -12.97
N PHE A 156 -4.70 -18.81 -11.84
CA PHE A 156 -4.46 -17.36 -11.79
C PHE A 156 -3.28 -16.90 -12.63
N MET A 157 -2.21 -17.70 -12.76
CA MET A 157 -1.08 -17.43 -13.62
C MET A 157 -1.42 -17.57 -15.11
N LYS A 158 -2.25 -18.54 -15.48
CA LYS A 158 -2.77 -18.69 -16.86
C LYS A 158 -3.60 -17.48 -17.26
N ILE A 159 -4.49 -17.02 -16.37
CA ILE A 159 -5.31 -15.81 -16.60
C ILE A 159 -4.41 -14.58 -16.76
N SER A 160 -3.31 -14.48 -16.02
CA SER A 160 -2.35 -13.37 -16.13
C SER A 160 -1.40 -13.47 -17.34
N GLY A 161 -1.51 -14.52 -18.17
CA GLY A 161 -0.64 -14.71 -19.35
C GLY A 161 0.84 -14.96 -19.01
N SER A 162 1.16 -15.32 -17.76
CA SER A 162 2.54 -15.41 -17.26
C SER A 162 3.20 -16.78 -17.45
N VAL A 163 2.49 -17.74 -18.05
CA VAL A 163 3.05 -19.06 -18.36
C VAL A 163 3.65 -18.99 -19.77
N PRO A 164 4.97 -19.19 -19.95
CA PRO A 164 5.56 -19.21 -21.28
C PRO A 164 4.90 -20.32 -22.12
N ALA A 165 4.26 -19.92 -23.22
CA ALA A 165 3.61 -20.83 -24.15
C ALA A 165 4.68 -21.78 -24.72
N GLY A 166 4.57 -23.07 -24.42
CA GLY A 166 5.43 -24.12 -24.97
C GLY A 166 6.31 -24.88 -23.97
N LEU A 167 6.26 -24.59 -22.66
CA LEU A 167 6.90 -25.46 -21.66
C LEU A 167 5.98 -26.62 -21.23
N ASP A 168 6.57 -27.81 -21.05
CA ASP A 168 5.92 -28.96 -20.40
C ASP A 168 5.24 -28.53 -19.10
N GLN A 169 3.94 -28.81 -18.96
CA GLN A 169 3.16 -28.39 -17.80
C GLN A 169 3.75 -28.91 -16.48
N GLU A 170 4.35 -30.10 -16.48
CA GLU A 170 5.00 -30.68 -15.31
C GLU A 170 6.27 -29.93 -14.88
N LYS A 171 7.11 -29.53 -15.85
CA LYS A 171 8.30 -28.71 -15.54
C LYS A 171 7.92 -27.31 -15.06
N ALA A 172 6.85 -26.73 -15.60
CA ALA A 172 6.32 -25.45 -15.13
C ALA A 172 5.82 -25.54 -13.68
N ARG A 173 5.12 -26.64 -13.34
CA ARG A 173 4.69 -26.93 -11.97
C ARG A 173 5.84 -27.10 -11.00
N GLU A 174 6.89 -27.81 -11.40
CA GLU A 174 8.07 -28.01 -10.56
C GLU A 174 8.80 -26.68 -10.31
N LYS A 175 8.95 -25.83 -11.34
CA LYS A 175 9.51 -24.48 -11.21
C LYS A 175 8.69 -23.61 -10.26
N LEU A 176 7.35 -23.62 -10.42
CA LEU A 176 6.43 -22.91 -9.53
C LEU A 176 6.61 -23.35 -8.07
N ARG A 177 6.70 -24.66 -7.83
CA ARG A 177 6.89 -25.22 -6.49
C ARG A 177 8.21 -24.77 -5.86
N LYS A 178 9.32 -24.82 -6.63
CA LYS A 178 10.65 -24.34 -6.19
C LYS A 178 10.61 -22.86 -5.81
N VAL A 179 9.93 -22.02 -6.60
CA VAL A 179 9.79 -20.58 -6.31
C VAL A 179 8.95 -20.33 -5.07
N LEU A 180 7.84 -21.05 -4.89
CA LEU A 180 7.02 -20.95 -3.69
C LEU A 180 7.76 -21.40 -2.44
N GLU A 181 8.57 -22.45 -2.53
CA GLU A 181 9.42 -22.91 -1.43
C GLU A 181 10.50 -21.87 -1.10
N LEU A 182 11.16 -21.31 -2.12
CA LEU A 182 12.12 -20.20 -1.96
C LEU A 182 11.48 -19.00 -1.27
N LEU A 183 10.31 -18.55 -1.73
CA LEU A 183 9.59 -17.42 -1.13
C LEU A 183 9.13 -17.69 0.31
N SER A 184 8.76 -18.94 0.61
CA SER A 184 8.37 -19.34 1.98
C SER A 184 9.54 -19.49 2.94
N ALA A 185 10.73 -19.83 2.43
CA ALA A 185 11.95 -19.96 3.22
C ALA A 185 12.70 -18.62 3.40
N HIS A 186 12.32 -17.58 2.64
CA HIS A 186 12.98 -16.29 2.71
C HIS A 186 12.72 -15.60 4.07
N LYS A 187 13.75 -14.94 4.61
CA LYS A 187 13.72 -14.27 5.93
C LYS A 187 12.65 -13.19 6.05
N ASP A 188 12.25 -12.63 4.92
CA ASP A 188 11.22 -11.60 4.82
C ASP A 188 9.84 -12.11 5.27
N GLY A 189 9.55 -13.42 5.15
CA GLY A 189 8.27 -13.98 5.60
C GLY A 189 7.05 -13.48 4.81
N ILE A 190 7.24 -13.04 3.56
CA ILE A 190 6.17 -12.55 2.67
C ILE A 190 5.14 -13.64 2.40
N VAL A 191 5.58 -14.89 2.21
CA VAL A 191 4.72 -16.02 1.89
C VAL A 191 4.78 -17.04 3.02
N ARG A 192 3.63 -17.46 3.51
CA ARG A 192 3.51 -18.54 4.50
C ARG A 192 3.00 -19.81 3.82
N LYS A 193 3.72 -20.91 4.03
CA LYS A 193 3.32 -22.26 3.65
C LYS A 193 2.57 -22.89 4.82
N ARG A 194 1.38 -23.42 4.56
CA ARG A 194 0.58 -24.23 5.49
C ARG A 194 0.43 -25.61 4.88
N VAL A 195 0.75 -26.65 5.64
CA VAL A 195 0.48 -28.04 5.21
C VAL A 195 -0.88 -28.43 5.77
N VAL A 196 -1.84 -28.66 4.89
CA VAL A 196 -3.17 -29.15 5.29
C VAL A 196 -3.14 -30.67 5.23
N GLN A 197 -3.20 -31.30 6.41
CA GLN A 197 -3.42 -32.74 6.48
C GLN A 197 -4.90 -33.02 6.18
N VAL A 198 -5.18 -33.38 4.93
CA VAL A 198 -6.49 -33.91 4.56
C VAL A 198 -6.60 -35.33 5.13
N GLY A 199 -7.29 -35.46 6.26
CA GLY A 199 -7.83 -36.73 6.75
C GLY A 199 -7.08 -37.45 7.87
N ARG A 200 -7.22 -36.99 9.12
CA ARG A 200 -7.05 -37.85 10.30
C ARG A 200 -8.29 -38.72 10.61
N LEU A 201 -9.42 -38.47 9.94
CA LEU A 201 -10.68 -39.21 10.11
C LEU A 201 -10.90 -40.34 9.08
N GLN A 202 -10.07 -40.44 8.04
CA GLN A 202 -10.16 -41.51 7.02
C GLN A 202 -9.01 -42.53 7.12
N ALA A 203 -8.05 -42.30 8.03
CA ALA A 203 -6.86 -43.14 8.20
C ALA A 203 -7.06 -44.33 9.16
N VAL A 204 -8.27 -44.55 9.69
CA VAL A 204 -8.55 -45.70 10.58
C VAL A 204 -8.94 -46.96 9.82
N MET A 205 -9.29 -46.86 8.53
CA MET A 205 -9.73 -48.02 7.74
C MET A 205 -8.73 -48.58 6.74
N ASP A 206 -7.62 -47.89 6.43
CA ASP A 206 -6.70 -48.35 5.39
C ASP A 206 -5.28 -48.61 5.93
N LYS A 207 -5.10 -49.81 6.50
CA LYS A 207 -3.77 -50.39 6.76
C LYS A 207 -3.16 -50.83 5.42
N GLY A 208 -2.77 -49.87 4.59
CA GLY A 208 -2.21 -50.18 3.27
C GLY A 208 -1.60 -48.96 2.59
N LYS A 209 -0.35 -48.60 2.90
CA LYS A 209 0.56 -47.78 2.08
C LYS A 209 -0.05 -46.56 1.34
N GLY A 210 -1.03 -45.88 1.94
CA GLY A 210 -1.54 -44.61 1.45
C GLY A 210 -0.64 -43.47 1.93
N LYS A 211 0.32 -43.05 1.10
CA LYS A 211 1.05 -41.79 1.32
C LYS A 211 0.01 -40.67 1.22
N GLY A 212 -0.52 -40.21 2.35
CA GLY A 212 -1.49 -39.11 2.41
C GLY A 212 -0.96 -37.97 1.54
N THR A 213 -1.76 -37.52 0.57
CA THR A 213 -1.36 -36.45 -0.33
C THR A 213 -1.34 -35.16 0.49
N GLU A 214 -0.16 -34.82 1.02
CA GLU A 214 0.07 -33.55 1.70
C GLU A 214 -0.20 -32.41 0.71
N GLN A 215 -1.34 -31.75 0.87
CA GLN A 215 -1.66 -30.56 0.09
C GLN A 215 -1.10 -29.36 0.84
N ALA A 216 -0.12 -28.71 0.21
CA ALA A 216 0.43 -27.46 0.69
C ALA A 216 -0.40 -26.29 0.15
N GLU A 217 -0.75 -25.39 1.05
CA GLU A 217 -1.41 -24.12 0.78
C GLU A 217 -0.44 -22.97 1.04
N TRP A 218 -0.52 -21.92 0.23
CA TRP A 218 0.30 -20.72 0.38
C TRP A 218 -0.58 -19.48 0.49
N ALA A 219 -0.19 -18.57 1.38
CA ALA A 219 -0.83 -17.27 1.55
C ALA A 219 0.23 -16.18 1.68
N VAL A 220 -0.13 -14.96 1.29
CA VAL A 220 0.72 -13.77 1.52
C VAL A 220 0.47 -13.24 2.91
N GLU A 221 1.49 -13.19 3.75
CA GLU A 221 1.40 -12.53 5.05
C GLU A 221 1.42 -11.01 4.85
N TRP A 222 0.23 -10.43 4.74
CA TRP A 222 0.06 -9.02 4.37
C TRP A 222 0.80 -8.06 5.31
N TYR A 223 0.81 -8.34 6.61
CA TYR A 223 1.51 -7.51 7.59
C TYR A 223 3.03 -7.57 7.46
N ALA A 224 3.59 -8.74 7.16
CA ALA A 224 5.02 -8.88 6.90
C ALA A 224 5.40 -8.15 5.60
N ALA A 225 4.64 -8.38 4.52
CA ALA A 225 4.81 -7.71 3.23
C ALA A 225 4.78 -6.17 3.37
N ARG A 226 3.83 -5.66 4.15
CA ARG A 226 3.73 -4.26 4.56
C ARG A 226 5.02 -3.74 5.20
N ASN A 227 5.51 -4.44 6.23
CA ASN A 227 6.67 -3.99 6.98
C ASN A 227 7.93 -3.94 6.11
N ILE A 228 8.06 -4.86 5.15
CA ILE A 228 9.19 -4.88 4.22
C ILE A 228 9.11 -3.72 3.24
N MET A 229 7.93 -3.43 2.68
CA MET A 229 7.75 -2.27 1.81
C MET A 229 8.10 -0.98 2.55
N LEU A 230 7.59 -0.82 3.77
CA LEU A 230 7.90 0.33 4.61
C LEU A 230 9.40 0.41 4.93
N SER A 231 10.03 -0.70 5.30
CA SER A 231 11.47 -0.77 5.55
C SER A 231 12.29 -0.39 4.32
N SER A 232 11.92 -0.90 3.14
CA SER A 232 12.61 -0.60 1.89
C SER A 232 12.55 0.89 1.54
N ILE A 233 11.38 1.51 1.71
CA ILE A 233 11.20 2.95 1.48
C ILE A 233 11.98 3.77 2.52
N LYS A 234 11.94 3.40 3.80
CA LYS A 234 12.74 4.06 4.85
C LYS A 234 14.23 4.04 4.52
N SER A 235 14.75 2.87 4.15
CA SER A 235 16.15 2.70 3.72
C SER A 235 16.49 3.56 2.51
N GLN A 236 15.60 3.64 1.51
CA GLN A 236 15.81 4.47 0.34
C GLN A 236 15.83 5.97 0.68
N LEU A 237 14.87 6.45 1.48
CA LEU A 237 14.81 7.86 1.90
C LEU A 237 16.05 8.27 2.71
N ILE A 238 16.54 7.39 3.58
CA ILE A 238 17.76 7.66 4.37
C ILE A 238 18.99 7.70 3.48
N ARG A 239 19.08 6.76 2.53
CA ARG A 239 20.16 6.74 1.54
C ARG A 239 20.16 8.00 0.68
N ASP A 240 18.98 8.49 0.28
CA ASP A 240 18.87 9.70 -0.55
C ASP A 240 19.22 10.97 0.23
N GLN A 241 18.95 11.01 1.54
CA GLN A 241 19.24 12.17 2.40
C GLN A 241 20.67 12.20 2.96
N PHE A 242 21.21 11.05 3.39
CA PHE A 242 22.49 10.96 4.12
C PHE A 242 23.55 10.12 3.39
N GLY A 243 23.26 9.72 2.15
CA GLY A 243 24.14 8.90 1.34
C GLY A 243 24.27 7.46 1.86
N LEU A 244 25.25 6.75 1.29
CA LEU A 244 25.53 5.35 1.63
C LEU A 244 26.03 5.20 3.07
N THR A 245 26.85 6.14 3.54
CA THR A 245 27.42 6.14 4.88
C THR A 245 26.34 6.29 5.96
N GLY A 246 25.42 7.24 5.82
CA GLY A 246 24.29 7.40 6.74
C GLY A 246 23.34 6.21 6.74
N HIS A 247 23.11 5.59 5.57
CA HIS A 247 22.31 4.36 5.48
C HIS A 247 22.96 3.18 6.21
N ARG A 248 24.30 3.04 6.18
CA ARG A 248 25.02 2.01 6.94
C ARG A 248 24.86 2.20 8.44
N ILE A 249 25.03 3.44 8.93
CA ILE A 249 24.84 3.80 10.34
C ILE A 249 23.40 3.49 10.77
N PHE A 250 22.41 3.87 9.97
CA PHE A 250 21.01 3.58 10.26
C PHE A 250 20.72 2.08 10.34
N ASN A 251 21.23 1.29 9.39
CA ASN A 251 21.01 -0.16 9.39
C ASN A 251 21.63 -0.82 10.61
N LEU A 252 22.87 -0.44 10.99
CA LEU A 252 23.52 -0.96 12.19
C LEU A 252 22.68 -0.70 13.45
N LEU A 253 22.18 0.53 13.62
CA LEU A 253 21.35 0.90 14.77
C LEU A 253 19.94 0.25 14.74
N SER A 254 19.48 -0.17 13.56
CA SER A 254 18.17 -0.78 13.33
C SER A 254 18.17 -2.31 13.31
N GLU A 255 19.34 -2.96 13.27
CA GLU A 255 19.46 -4.41 12.96
C GLU A 255 19.00 -5.33 14.09
N LYS A 256 18.94 -4.85 15.34
CA LYS A 256 18.60 -5.67 16.52
C LYS A 256 17.28 -5.25 17.16
N ASN A 257 16.51 -6.25 17.58
CA ASN A 257 15.36 -6.10 18.48
C ASN A 257 15.73 -6.74 19.84
N PRO A 258 15.95 -5.96 20.92
CA PRO A 258 15.73 -4.51 21.06
C PRO A 258 16.79 -3.63 20.36
N PRO A 259 16.44 -2.37 20.02
CA PRO A 259 17.33 -1.44 19.32
C PRO A 259 18.63 -1.23 20.09
N GLN A 260 19.74 -1.37 19.39
CA GLN A 260 21.06 -1.29 20.00
C GLN A 260 21.35 0.18 20.34
N LYS A 261 21.60 0.43 21.63
CA LYS A 261 22.14 1.70 22.09
C LYS A 261 23.66 1.59 22.01
N LEU A 262 24.30 2.46 21.22
CA LEU A 262 25.75 2.40 20.99
C LEU A 262 26.40 3.77 21.18
N GLU A 263 27.66 3.78 21.60
CA GLU A 263 28.46 5.00 21.61
C GLU A 263 28.93 5.38 20.20
N GLU A 264 29.23 6.66 20.00
CA GLU A 264 29.74 7.19 18.72
C GLU A 264 30.95 6.38 18.21
N LYS A 265 31.93 6.11 19.08
CA LYS A 265 33.16 5.41 18.69
C LYS A 265 32.86 4.00 18.17
N ASP A 266 31.95 3.28 18.82
CA ASP A 266 31.58 1.92 18.45
C ASP A 266 30.81 1.89 17.13
N ILE A 267 29.89 2.85 16.92
CA ILE A 267 29.13 2.98 15.67
C ILE A 267 30.08 3.22 14.51
N LEU A 268 31.00 4.18 14.64
CA LEU A 268 31.89 4.56 13.56
C LEU A 268 32.93 3.47 13.27
N HIS A 269 33.40 2.78 14.31
CA HIS A 269 34.25 1.60 14.15
C HIS A 269 33.52 0.46 13.43
N ALA A 270 32.30 0.10 13.87
CA ALA A 270 31.50 -0.97 13.25
C ALA A 270 31.10 -0.64 11.80
N CYS A 271 30.83 0.63 11.50
CA CYS A 271 30.54 1.10 10.15
C CYS A 271 31.81 1.39 9.32
N MET A 272 33.03 1.21 9.84
CA MET A 272 34.28 1.54 9.14
C MET A 272 34.27 2.95 8.53
N VAL A 273 33.78 3.94 9.29
CA VAL A 273 33.69 5.34 8.86
C VAL A 273 34.72 6.18 9.62
N PRO A 274 35.47 7.07 8.95
CA PRO A 274 36.37 8.00 9.65
C PRO A 274 35.63 8.83 10.70
N LEU A 275 36.28 9.08 11.85
CA LEU A 275 35.65 9.78 12.98
C LEU A 275 35.08 11.16 12.63
N ASN A 276 35.78 11.93 11.78
CA ASN A 276 35.36 13.28 11.42
C ASN A 276 34.11 13.27 10.54
N GLU A 277 34.13 12.52 9.43
CA GLU A 277 33.00 12.35 8.52
C GLU A 277 31.80 11.71 9.23
N GLY A 278 32.06 10.66 10.01
CA GLY A 278 31.04 9.96 10.77
C GLY A 278 30.29 10.84 11.75
N ARG A 279 31.01 11.73 12.45
CA ARG A 279 30.41 12.69 13.39
C ARG A 279 29.54 13.72 12.68
N GLU A 280 29.96 14.24 11.53
CA GLU A 280 29.15 15.17 10.74
C GLU A 280 27.83 14.53 10.29
N ILE A 281 27.91 13.29 9.78
CA ILE A 281 26.73 12.54 9.35
C ILE A 281 25.82 12.21 10.54
N LEU A 282 26.37 11.73 11.65
CA LEU A 282 25.60 11.39 12.84
C LEU A 282 24.89 12.62 13.43
N ASN A 283 25.57 13.76 13.47
CA ASN A 283 24.96 15.04 13.87
C ASN A 283 23.86 15.47 12.90
N GLY A 284 24.06 15.30 11.59
CA GLY A 284 23.04 15.54 10.58
C GLY A 284 21.79 14.67 10.79
N MET A 285 21.99 13.37 11.04
CA MET A 285 20.91 12.43 11.32
C MET A 285 20.19 12.75 12.64
N CYS A 286 20.89 13.27 13.66
CA CYS A 286 20.28 13.72 14.90
C CYS A 286 19.42 14.98 14.70
N ARG A 287 19.91 15.96 13.93
CA ARG A 287 19.15 17.18 13.58
C ARG A 287 17.87 16.85 12.79
N ALA A 288 17.93 15.84 11.93
CA ALA A 288 16.78 15.35 11.18
C ALA A 288 15.88 14.39 11.98
N HIS A 289 16.17 14.15 13.27
CA HIS A 289 15.44 13.22 14.13
C HIS A 289 15.36 11.78 13.62
N VAL A 290 16.34 11.36 12.79
CA VAL A 290 16.49 9.98 12.34
C VAL A 290 17.17 9.13 13.42
N VAL A 291 18.14 9.73 14.12
CA VAL A 291 18.84 9.14 15.25
C VAL A 291 18.57 9.99 16.48
N ASN A 292 18.32 9.33 17.60
CA ASN A 292 18.20 9.97 18.91
C ASN A 292 19.45 9.65 19.72
N TRP A 293 19.77 10.52 20.67
CA TRP A 293 20.81 10.28 21.66
C TRP A 293 20.22 10.35 23.06
N GLN A 294 20.83 9.61 23.98
CA GLN A 294 20.52 9.61 25.40
C GLN A 294 21.82 9.82 26.16
N GLU A 295 21.82 10.82 27.04
CA GLU A 295 22.91 11.03 27.98
C GLU A 295 22.71 10.11 29.19
N LEU A 296 23.77 9.37 29.53
CA LEU A 296 23.82 8.53 30.72
C LEU A 296 24.92 9.04 31.66
N PRO A 297 24.61 9.36 32.92
CA PRO A 297 25.63 9.80 33.88
C PRO A 297 26.58 8.65 34.22
N LYS A 298 27.90 8.92 34.26
CA LYS A 298 28.92 7.93 34.64
C LYS A 298 29.03 7.72 36.15
N SER A 299 28.63 8.73 36.93
CA SER A 299 28.71 8.73 38.38
C SER A 299 27.47 9.40 38.97
N SER A 300 27.08 9.00 40.18
CA SER A 300 25.99 9.64 40.94
C SER A 300 26.39 11.01 41.50
N THR A 301 27.67 11.37 41.44
CA THR A 301 28.23 12.58 42.04
C THR A 301 28.66 13.60 40.98
N GLY A 302 27.77 14.56 40.72
CA GLY A 302 28.06 15.78 39.95
C GLY A 302 27.44 15.79 38.54
N PRO A 303 26.93 16.94 38.07
CA PRO A 303 26.04 16.94 36.91
C PRO A 303 26.71 16.79 35.53
N TYR A 304 28.04 16.91 35.35
CA TYR A 304 28.61 16.97 33.98
C TYR A 304 30.03 16.40 33.74
N THR A 305 30.78 15.89 34.74
CA THR A 305 32.21 15.52 34.53
C THR A 305 32.44 14.12 33.96
N GLY A 306 31.38 13.42 33.57
CA GLY A 306 31.47 12.19 32.83
C GLY A 306 30.09 11.70 32.47
N ALA A 307 29.64 11.96 31.25
CA ALA A 307 28.45 11.34 30.70
C ALA A 307 28.80 10.53 29.44
N PHE A 308 28.12 9.41 29.22
CA PHE A 308 28.18 8.65 27.98
C PHE A 308 26.98 9.00 27.10
N TRP A 309 27.23 9.14 25.81
CA TRP A 309 26.23 9.51 24.82
C TRP A 309 25.89 8.27 24.02
N MET A 310 24.67 7.77 24.24
CA MET A 310 24.18 6.56 23.60
C MET A 310 23.24 6.92 22.47
N TYR A 311 23.57 6.52 21.25
CA TYR A 311 22.74 6.73 20.08
C TYR A 311 21.85 5.52 19.82
N TYR A 312 20.61 5.79 19.38
CA TYR A 312 19.63 4.76 19.05
C TYR A 312 18.62 5.29 18.02
N VAL A 313 17.94 4.36 17.36
CA VAL A 313 16.87 4.67 16.40
C VAL A 313 15.53 4.33 17.05
N ASP A 314 14.62 5.30 17.09
CA ASP A 314 13.21 5.08 17.41
C ASP A 314 12.41 5.03 16.11
N HIS A 315 12.04 3.82 15.68
CA HIS A 315 11.32 3.61 14.43
C HIS A 315 10.04 4.43 14.30
N LYS A 316 9.27 4.60 15.39
CA LYS A 316 8.02 5.36 15.34
C LYS A 316 8.29 6.83 15.09
N ARG A 317 9.30 7.39 15.77
CA ARG A 317 9.70 8.78 15.57
C ARG A 317 10.23 9.00 14.15
N VAL A 318 11.08 8.10 13.66
CA VAL A 318 11.61 8.18 12.29
C VAL A 318 10.49 8.15 11.27
N GLU A 319 9.52 7.24 11.42
CA GLU A 319 8.36 7.14 10.52
C GLU A 319 7.53 8.43 10.50
N LEU A 320 7.25 9.02 11.66
CA LEU A 320 6.53 10.28 11.75
C LEU A 320 7.29 11.44 11.10
N MET A 321 8.60 11.54 11.33
CA MET A 321 9.45 12.60 10.78
C MET A 321 9.58 12.47 9.26
N MET A 322 9.74 11.24 8.74
CA MET A 322 9.73 10.98 7.31
C MET A 322 8.39 11.31 6.68
N LEU A 323 7.28 10.90 7.30
CA LEU A 323 5.93 11.21 6.82
C LEU A 323 5.71 12.73 6.74
N GLN A 324 6.09 13.47 7.79
CA GLN A 324 6.02 14.93 7.79
C GLN A 324 6.87 15.55 6.67
N GLY A 325 8.09 15.05 6.46
CA GLY A 325 8.98 15.52 5.40
C GLY A 325 8.40 15.27 3.99
N VAL A 326 7.80 14.09 3.77
CA VAL A 326 7.13 13.74 2.50
C VAL A 326 5.91 14.64 2.27
N LEU A 327 5.07 14.83 3.29
CA LEU A 327 3.90 15.71 3.20
C LEU A 327 4.28 17.16 2.91
N GLN A 328 5.31 17.69 3.58
CA GLN A 328 5.81 19.03 3.32
C GLN A 328 6.35 19.16 1.89
N SER A 329 7.08 18.15 1.41
CA SER A 329 7.60 18.12 0.04
C SER A 329 6.48 18.10 -1.00
N LEU A 330 5.44 17.29 -0.78
CA LEU A 330 4.24 17.25 -1.64
C LEU A 330 3.53 18.61 -1.68
N LEU A 331 3.39 19.28 -0.53
CA LEU A 331 2.81 20.61 -0.46
C LEU A 331 3.66 21.63 -1.25
N ASN A 332 4.98 21.63 -1.03
CA ASN A 332 5.91 22.52 -1.73
C ASN A 332 5.84 22.33 -3.25
N LEU A 333 5.78 21.08 -3.73
CA LEU A 333 5.61 20.77 -5.15
C LEU A 333 4.29 21.31 -5.70
N ARG A 334 3.18 21.16 -4.96
CA ARG A 334 1.87 21.67 -5.39
C ARG A 334 1.80 23.19 -5.40
N VAL A 335 2.41 23.86 -4.42
CA VAL A 335 2.52 25.32 -4.41
C VAL A 335 3.33 25.78 -5.61
N ARG A 336 4.49 25.17 -5.87
CA ARG A 336 5.33 25.50 -7.02
C ARG A 336 4.62 25.25 -8.35
N PHE A 337 3.92 24.12 -8.49
CA PHE A 337 3.13 23.81 -9.68
C PHE A 337 2.07 24.89 -9.96
N ARG A 338 1.34 25.36 -8.93
CA ARG A 338 0.36 26.45 -9.10
C ARG A 338 0.99 27.76 -9.54
N VAL A 339 2.18 28.07 -9.02
CA VAL A 339 2.92 29.28 -9.41
C VAL A 339 3.36 29.20 -10.87
N GLU A 340 3.94 28.07 -11.30
CA GLU A 340 4.36 27.88 -12.69
C GLU A 340 3.16 27.84 -13.65
N SER A 341 2.09 27.14 -13.29
CA SER A 341 0.86 27.08 -14.08
C SER A 341 0.19 28.45 -14.27
N ARG A 342 0.28 29.34 -13.27
CA ARG A 342 -0.20 30.73 -13.42
C ARG A 342 0.64 31.55 -14.39
N LYS A 343 1.95 31.26 -14.51
CA LYS A 343 2.84 31.93 -15.46
C LYS A 343 2.59 31.45 -16.90
N THR A 344 2.27 30.17 -17.08
CA THR A 344 2.03 29.56 -18.39
C THR A 344 0.62 29.83 -18.93
N ALA A 345 -0.40 29.90 -18.06
CA ALA A 345 -1.80 30.13 -18.42
C ALA A 345 -2.07 31.27 -19.45
N PRO A 346 -1.50 32.49 -19.32
CA PRO A 346 -1.74 33.53 -20.32
C PRO A 346 -1.12 33.20 -21.68
N LEU A 347 0.02 32.49 -21.70
CA LEU A 347 0.63 32.02 -22.95
C LEU A 347 -0.20 30.91 -23.59
N GLU A 348 -0.81 30.05 -22.78
CA GLU A 348 -1.72 28.99 -23.24
C GLU A 348 -2.99 29.52 -23.87
N SER A 349 -3.56 30.60 -23.34
CA SER A 349 -4.74 31.23 -23.95
C SER A 349 -4.49 31.83 -25.34
N ARG A 350 -3.22 32.12 -25.67
CA ARG A 350 -2.81 32.85 -26.89
C ARG A 350 -1.94 32.02 -27.82
N VAL A 351 -2.02 30.68 -27.72
CA VAL A 351 -1.12 29.72 -28.43
C VAL A 351 -0.99 30.01 -29.93
N SER A 352 -2.06 30.45 -30.59
CA SER A 352 -2.08 30.77 -32.02
C SER A 352 -1.33 32.06 -32.39
N SER A 353 -1.17 33.01 -31.45
CA SER A 353 -0.56 34.33 -31.68
C SER A 353 0.82 34.52 -31.04
N LEU A 354 1.44 33.45 -30.54
CA LEU A 354 2.71 33.55 -29.79
C LEU A 354 3.90 33.83 -30.71
N THR A 355 4.77 34.73 -30.25
CA THR A 355 6.12 34.96 -30.81
C THR A 355 7.01 33.72 -30.61
N SER A 356 8.09 33.61 -31.38
CA SER A 356 9.04 32.48 -31.26
C SER A 356 9.63 32.37 -29.85
N ALA A 357 9.97 33.49 -29.21
CA ALA A 357 10.49 33.53 -27.84
C ALA A 357 9.44 33.07 -26.80
N GLU A 358 8.18 33.49 -26.96
CA GLU A 358 7.09 33.06 -26.07
C GLU A 358 6.76 31.58 -26.23
N ARG A 359 6.88 31.02 -27.44
CA ARG A 359 6.72 29.57 -27.67
C ARG A 359 7.77 28.75 -26.92
N VAL A 360 9.04 29.20 -26.93
CA VAL A 360 10.11 28.53 -26.18
C VAL A 360 9.83 28.61 -24.67
N ARG A 361 9.38 29.77 -24.17
CA ARG A 361 8.99 29.93 -22.76
C ARG A 361 7.83 29.01 -22.38
N LEU A 362 6.80 28.92 -23.23
CA LEU A 362 5.67 28.02 -23.00
C LEU A 362 6.11 26.54 -22.97
N GLN A 363 6.96 26.12 -23.91
CA GLN A 363 7.49 24.76 -23.93
C GLN A 363 8.33 24.46 -22.67
N SER A 364 9.15 25.41 -22.23
CA SER A 364 9.91 25.28 -20.98
C SER A 364 9.00 25.18 -19.75
N GLY A 365 7.95 26.00 -19.70
CA GLY A 365 6.93 25.94 -18.64
C GLY A 365 6.22 24.60 -18.58
N ARG A 366 5.77 24.05 -19.72
CA ARG A 366 5.16 22.72 -19.78
C ARG A 366 6.09 21.60 -19.32
N ARG A 367 7.37 21.64 -19.72
CA ARG A 367 8.37 20.69 -19.23
C ARG A 367 8.53 20.78 -17.71
N MET A 368 8.51 21.98 -17.15
CA MET A 368 8.58 22.18 -15.70
C MET A 368 7.34 21.62 -15.00
N GLU A 369 6.14 21.87 -15.52
CA GLU A 369 4.89 21.30 -15.02
C GLU A 369 4.92 19.77 -15.04
N ASP A 370 5.35 19.16 -16.16
CA ASP A 370 5.49 17.71 -16.30
C ASP A 370 6.46 17.13 -15.27
N ILE A 371 7.61 17.78 -15.04
CA ILE A 371 8.59 17.34 -14.05
C ILE A 371 7.99 17.40 -12.64
N LEU A 372 7.33 18.52 -12.29
CA LEU A 372 6.71 18.69 -10.98
C LEU A 372 5.59 17.68 -10.73
N GLU A 373 4.78 17.37 -11.75
CA GLU A 373 3.71 16.38 -11.65
C GLU A 373 4.26 14.96 -11.52
N ARG A 374 5.30 14.60 -12.28
CA ARG A 374 5.99 13.31 -12.13
C ARG A 374 6.60 13.17 -10.74
N SER A 375 7.31 14.19 -10.24
CA SER A 375 7.86 14.19 -8.89
C SER A 375 6.78 14.07 -7.82
N PHE A 376 5.62 14.71 -8.03
CA PHE A 376 4.48 14.56 -7.14
C PHE A 376 3.97 13.12 -7.11
N LEU A 377 3.79 12.47 -8.27
CA LEU A 377 3.31 11.09 -8.35
C LEU A 377 4.28 10.09 -7.71
N VAL A 378 5.58 10.31 -7.86
CA VAL A 378 6.61 9.49 -7.19
C VAL A 378 6.48 9.62 -5.67
N LEU A 379 6.38 10.83 -5.12
CA LEU A 379 6.21 11.03 -3.68
C LEU A 379 4.85 10.57 -3.15
N ASP A 380 3.80 10.64 -3.97
CA ASP A 380 2.47 10.13 -3.59
C ASP A 380 2.49 8.60 -3.42
N SER A 381 3.27 7.89 -4.23
CA SER A 381 3.47 6.44 -4.06
C SER A 381 4.14 6.10 -2.72
N VAL A 382 5.07 6.95 -2.26
CA VAL A 382 5.71 6.84 -0.94
C VAL A 382 4.68 7.09 0.17
N LEU A 383 3.86 8.14 0.04
CA LEU A 383 2.81 8.47 1.00
C LEU A 383 1.78 7.34 1.11
N LEU A 384 1.43 6.68 0.00
CA LEU A 384 0.51 5.55 -0.02
C LEU A 384 1.01 4.41 0.87
N VAL A 385 2.31 4.13 0.84
CA VAL A 385 2.93 3.15 1.73
C VAL A 385 2.86 3.64 3.18
N PHE A 386 3.26 4.88 3.50
CA PHE A 386 3.20 5.38 4.89
C PHE A 386 1.79 5.52 5.49
N LYS A 387 0.75 5.77 4.69
CA LYS A 387 -0.62 6.03 5.18
C LYS A 387 -1.45 4.77 5.33
N HIS A 388 -1.28 3.81 4.42
CA HIS A 388 -1.94 2.52 4.53
C HIS A 388 -1.16 1.55 5.43
N PHE A 389 0.06 1.96 5.79
CA PHE A 389 0.93 1.28 6.75
C PHE A 389 1.13 2.05 8.06
#